data_AF-A0A5N9EQ53-F1
#
_entry.id   AF-A0A5N9EQ53-F1
#
_cell.length_a   1.000
_cell.length_b   1.000
_cell.length_c   1.000
_cell.angle_alpha   90.00
_cell.angle_beta   90.00
_cell.angle_gamma   90.00
#
_symmetry.space_group_name_H-M   'P 1'
#
loop_
_entity.id
_entity.type
_entity.pdbx_description
1 polymer ?
#
loop_
_entity_poly.entity_id
_entity_poly.type
_entity_poly.pdbx_seq_one_letter_code
_entity_poly.pdbx_strand_id
1 'polypeptide(L)'
;DSTFDSYKGAIIYVRIVDGELQKSDSTRFLSTNQHADTLDIGFFQPTMTQAKGLSTGEVGYVATGLKSIRDVTVGDTLSFVDSDVDPIPGYQELKSMVYAGLYPSDGESYQQLRDALEKLQLNDAAFSFQPESSVALGFGFRCGFLGLLHMDVVQERLEREYDLDLIITSPSVLYKVLKNDGVELEIQNPSQLPSQGEIMELMEPWLEVTVVTPTQYIGAIMELITSRRGELRNIEYIQSISSTTDDDKSRALLSFYVPLSEVILDLHDQIKSKSQGYASLDYNQTQYRTASLSKLEILVNYEPVDALSSIVHRDRATYQGRNVVKQLTELIPRQLFPIPIQASVNGRVIARETVRALRKNVLAKCYGGDITRKRKLLQKQAEGKKRMKMIGHVEVPQEAFIAILKNDN
;
A
#
# COMPACT_ATOMS: atom_id res chain seq x y z
N ASP A 1 9.45 -19.00 13.53
CA ASP A 1 9.85 -17.59 13.34
C ASP A 1 11.33 -17.57 12.95
N SER A 2 11.85 -16.46 12.42
CA SER A 2 13.23 -16.38 11.93
C SER A 2 13.81 -14.98 12.09
N THR A 3 15.10 -14.91 12.42
CA THR A 3 15.87 -13.66 12.52
C THR A 3 17.19 -13.79 11.79
N PHE A 4 17.72 -12.68 11.27
CA PHE A 4 19.01 -12.68 10.59
C PHE A 4 20.11 -12.14 11.51
N ASP A 5 21.22 -12.87 11.61
CA ASP A 5 22.44 -12.43 12.27
C ASP A 5 23.60 -12.36 11.27
N SER A 6 24.35 -11.26 11.29
CA SER A 6 25.45 -11.02 10.35
C SER A 6 26.58 -12.05 10.41
N TYR A 7 26.76 -12.74 11.54
CA TYR A 7 27.81 -13.73 11.76
C TYR A 7 27.28 -15.16 11.69
N LYS A 8 26.08 -15.41 12.23
CA LYS A 8 25.48 -16.76 12.30
C LYS A 8 24.55 -17.08 11.11
N GLY A 9 24.25 -16.10 10.26
CA GLY A 9 23.27 -16.24 9.17
C GLY A 9 21.83 -16.26 9.69
N ALA A 10 20.94 -16.93 8.96
CA ALA A 10 19.55 -17.11 9.38
C ALA A 10 19.45 -17.99 10.64
N ILE A 11 18.93 -17.39 11.71
CA ILE A 11 18.58 -18.04 12.97
C ILE A 11 17.09 -18.32 12.96
N ILE A 12 16.72 -19.57 13.22
CA ILE A 12 15.37 -20.06 13.03
C ILE A 12 14.84 -20.54 14.36
N TYR A 13 13.65 -20.08 14.72
CA TYR A 13 12.98 -20.50 15.95
C TYR A 13 12.13 -21.71 15.62
N VAL A 14 12.51 -22.83 16.19
CA VAL A 14 11.95 -24.14 15.92
C VAL A 14 11.26 -24.68 17.16
N ARG A 15 10.19 -25.45 16.93
CA ARG A 15 9.57 -26.30 17.92
C ARG A 15 9.72 -27.73 17.42
N ILE A 16 10.38 -28.59 18.19
CA ILE A 16 10.55 -29.99 17.81
C ILE A 16 9.24 -30.73 18.07
N VAL A 17 8.60 -31.20 17.01
CA VAL A 17 7.33 -31.96 17.09
C VAL A 17 7.61 -33.46 17.24
N ASP A 18 8.64 -33.96 16.58
CA ASP A 18 9.09 -35.35 16.64
C ASP A 18 10.61 -35.41 16.45
N GLY A 19 11.25 -36.44 17.02
CA GLY A 19 12.69 -36.66 16.97
C GLY A 19 13.53 -35.81 17.94
N GLU A 20 14.84 -35.90 17.77
CA GLU A 20 15.86 -35.14 18.51
C GLU A 20 16.85 -34.55 17.50
N LEU A 21 17.01 -33.23 17.50
CA LEU A 21 17.92 -32.52 16.59
C LEU A 21 19.25 -32.25 17.28
N GLN A 22 20.34 -32.76 16.74
CA GLN A 22 21.70 -32.51 17.22
C GLN A 22 22.49 -31.64 16.25
N LYS A 23 23.56 -31.01 16.77
CA LYS A 23 24.40 -30.09 15.99
C LYS A 23 25.09 -30.74 14.78
N SER A 24 25.35 -32.04 14.81
CA SER A 24 26.00 -32.77 13.71
C SER A 24 25.06 -33.11 12.55
N ASP A 25 23.76 -32.88 12.72
CA ASP A 25 22.77 -33.44 11.82
C ASP A 25 22.62 -32.58 10.57
N SER A 26 22.55 -33.26 9.43
CA SER A 26 22.25 -32.63 8.14
C SER A 26 20.75 -32.49 8.00
N THR A 27 20.28 -31.24 7.87
CA THR A 27 18.86 -30.93 7.78
C THR A 27 18.50 -30.35 6.43
N ARG A 28 17.22 -30.42 6.08
CA ARG A 28 16.65 -29.80 4.88
C ARG A 28 15.28 -29.19 5.20
N PHE A 29 14.98 -28.10 4.53
CA PHE A 29 13.64 -27.52 4.47
C PHE A 29 12.77 -28.32 3.51
N LEU A 30 11.59 -28.76 3.96
CA LEU A 30 10.71 -29.57 3.11
C LEU A 30 10.03 -28.75 2.01
N SER A 31 9.73 -27.46 2.24
CA SER A 31 9.09 -26.62 1.22
C SER A 31 10.02 -26.25 0.07
N THR A 32 11.26 -25.86 0.38
CA THR A 32 12.25 -25.37 -0.60
C THR A 32 13.24 -26.45 -1.05
N ASN A 33 13.25 -27.62 -0.39
CA ASN A 33 14.27 -28.67 -0.54
C ASN A 33 15.71 -28.16 -0.33
N GLN A 34 15.87 -27.08 0.42
CA GLN A 34 17.16 -26.47 0.64
C GLN A 34 17.88 -27.13 1.81
N HIS A 35 19.13 -27.51 1.60
CA HIS A 35 19.99 -28.05 2.63
C HIS A 35 20.41 -26.96 3.60
N ALA A 36 20.37 -27.29 4.90
CA ALA A 36 20.72 -26.41 6.00
C ALA A 36 21.68 -27.13 6.94
N ASP A 37 22.86 -26.55 7.09
CA ASP A 37 23.87 -27.04 8.03
C ASP A 37 23.63 -26.43 9.41
N THR A 38 23.63 -27.26 10.46
CA THR A 38 23.41 -26.80 11.83
C THR A 38 24.69 -26.23 12.43
N LEU A 39 24.92 -24.92 12.31
CA LEU A 39 26.10 -24.24 12.88
C LEU A 39 26.00 -24.08 14.40
N ASP A 40 24.81 -23.79 14.90
CA ASP A 40 24.54 -23.56 16.30
C ASP A 40 23.12 -23.98 16.66
N ILE A 41 22.94 -24.54 17.84
CA ILE A 41 21.63 -24.98 18.34
C ILE A 41 21.53 -24.67 19.82
N GLY A 42 20.35 -24.24 20.27
CA GLY A 42 20.17 -23.85 21.66
C GLY A 42 18.75 -23.42 22.00
N PHE A 43 18.61 -22.89 23.21
CA PHE A 43 17.35 -22.33 23.71
C PHE A 43 17.57 -20.89 24.17
N PHE A 44 16.47 -20.16 24.33
CA PHE A 44 16.49 -18.80 24.85
C PHE A 44 16.36 -18.79 26.37
N GLN A 45 17.36 -18.25 27.05
CA GLN A 45 17.35 -18.02 28.50
C GLN A 45 17.97 -16.67 28.85
N PRO A 46 17.14 -15.61 28.97
CA PRO A 46 16.61 -14.83 27.83
C PRO A 46 17.61 -14.50 26.70
N THR A 47 18.92 -14.65 26.93
CA THR A 47 19.94 -14.63 25.88
C THR A 47 20.05 -16.01 25.21
N MET A 48 20.68 -16.07 24.03
CA MET A 48 20.95 -17.33 23.34
C MET A 48 21.95 -18.18 24.14
N THR A 49 21.52 -19.35 24.60
CA THR A 49 22.37 -20.32 25.30
C THR A 49 22.52 -21.56 24.43
N GLN A 50 23.76 -21.95 24.12
CA GLN A 50 24.04 -23.12 23.30
C GLN A 50 23.69 -24.40 24.05
N ALA A 51 23.03 -25.33 23.37
CA ALA A 51 22.70 -26.67 23.85
C ALA A 51 23.37 -27.74 22.99
N LYS A 52 23.35 -28.99 23.45
CA LYS A 52 23.88 -30.12 22.68
C LYS A 52 22.91 -30.57 21.57
N GLY A 53 21.63 -30.36 21.79
CA GLY A 53 20.54 -30.70 20.88
C GLY A 53 19.21 -30.20 21.42
N LEU A 54 18.15 -30.36 20.64
CA LEU A 54 16.77 -30.08 21.02
C LEU A 54 15.95 -31.36 20.90
N SER A 55 15.25 -31.72 21.97
CA SER A 55 14.39 -32.91 22.05
C SER A 55 12.92 -32.57 21.75
N THR A 56 12.11 -33.61 21.54
CA THR A 56 10.68 -33.48 21.28
C THR A 56 9.97 -32.62 22.33
N GLY A 57 9.17 -31.66 21.86
CA GLY A 57 8.43 -30.72 22.70
C GLY A 57 9.20 -29.46 23.09
N GLU A 58 10.53 -29.43 22.88
CA GLU A 58 11.34 -28.26 23.19
C GLU A 58 11.21 -27.17 22.11
N VAL A 59 11.36 -25.92 22.55
CA VAL A 59 11.38 -24.74 21.70
C VAL A 59 12.76 -24.10 21.82
N GLY A 60 13.39 -23.85 20.68
CA GLY A 60 14.74 -23.34 20.64
C GLY A 60 15.05 -22.60 19.36
N TYR A 61 16.34 -22.37 19.12
CA TYR A 61 16.85 -21.79 17.89
C TYR A 61 17.86 -22.70 17.21
N VAL A 62 17.90 -22.61 15.88
CA VAL A 62 18.87 -23.27 15.01
C VAL A 62 19.48 -22.21 14.10
N ALA A 63 20.81 -22.06 14.14
CA ALA A 63 21.54 -21.21 13.21
C ALA A 63 22.00 -22.06 12.01
N THR A 64 21.52 -21.70 10.81
CA THR A 64 21.70 -22.51 9.60
C THR A 64 22.81 -22.03 8.67
N GLY A 65 23.43 -20.89 8.96
CA GLY A 65 24.43 -20.26 8.09
C GLY A 65 23.91 -19.76 6.74
N LEU A 66 22.62 -19.96 6.47
CA LEU A 66 21.97 -19.48 5.25
C LEU A 66 22.01 -17.95 5.22
N LYS A 67 22.37 -17.41 4.05
CA LYS A 67 22.50 -15.96 3.84
C LYS A 67 21.18 -15.27 3.46
N SER A 68 20.21 -16.06 2.99
CA SER A 68 18.91 -15.58 2.53
C SER A 68 17.83 -16.12 3.46
N ILE A 69 17.00 -15.24 4.03
CA ILE A 69 15.83 -15.66 4.81
C ILE A 69 14.68 -16.14 3.91
N ARG A 70 14.69 -15.83 2.60
CA ARG A 70 13.66 -16.30 1.65
C ARG A 70 13.63 -17.83 1.53
N ASP A 71 14.79 -18.42 1.76
CA ASP A 71 15.03 -19.85 1.72
C ASP A 71 14.45 -20.56 2.97
N VAL A 72 14.12 -19.76 3.98
CA VAL A 72 13.65 -20.16 5.31
C VAL A 72 12.33 -19.47 5.60
N THR A 73 11.24 -20.08 5.15
CA THR A 73 9.91 -19.51 5.35
C THR A 73 9.32 -19.90 6.70
N VAL A 74 8.72 -18.93 7.40
CA VAL A 74 8.04 -19.17 8.68
C VAL A 74 6.87 -20.13 8.48
N GLY A 75 6.82 -21.21 9.26
CA GLY A 75 5.81 -22.27 9.14
C GLY A 75 6.24 -23.47 8.31
N ASP A 76 7.43 -23.44 7.71
CA ASP A 76 8.02 -24.62 7.05
C ASP A 76 8.51 -25.66 8.08
N THR A 77 8.71 -26.88 7.61
CA THR A 77 9.17 -28.03 8.39
C THR A 77 10.64 -28.32 8.09
N LEU A 78 11.46 -28.33 9.15
CA LEU A 78 12.84 -28.78 9.11
C LEU A 78 12.88 -30.29 9.37
N SER A 79 13.44 -31.05 8.42
CA SER A 79 13.56 -32.51 8.49
C SER A 79 15.01 -32.92 8.30
N PHE A 80 15.37 -34.14 8.69
CA PHE A 80 16.66 -34.72 8.31
C PHE A 80 16.70 -34.98 6.80
N VAL A 81 17.89 -34.92 6.21
CA VAL A 81 18.08 -35.14 4.76
C VAL A 81 17.59 -36.53 4.35
N ASP A 82 17.88 -37.54 5.16
CA ASP A 82 17.58 -38.95 4.87
C ASP A 82 16.18 -39.39 5.30
N SER A 83 15.38 -38.51 5.90
CA SER A 83 14.02 -38.83 6.33
C SER A 83 12.97 -38.35 5.33
N ASP A 84 12.03 -39.24 5.01
CA ASP A 84 10.85 -38.96 4.19
C ASP A 84 9.66 -38.80 5.14
N VAL A 85 9.33 -37.54 5.45
CA VAL A 85 8.30 -37.16 6.43
C VAL A 85 7.37 -36.17 5.77
N ASP A 86 6.07 -36.31 6.03
CA ASP A 86 5.09 -35.34 5.58
C ASP A 86 5.29 -33.99 6.29
N PRO A 87 5.22 -32.86 5.58
CA PRO A 87 5.36 -31.55 6.18
C PRO A 87 4.21 -31.26 7.16
N ILE A 88 4.52 -30.51 8.21
CA ILE A 88 3.54 -30.10 9.21
C ILE A 88 2.49 -29.22 8.52
N PRO A 89 1.18 -29.48 8.73
CA PRO A 89 0.13 -28.65 8.16
C PRO A 89 0.15 -27.25 8.78
N GLY A 90 -0.08 -26.24 7.96
CA GLY A 90 -0.17 -24.84 8.41
C GLY A 90 0.72 -23.87 7.64
N TYR A 91 1.63 -24.37 6.80
CA TYR A 91 2.38 -23.52 5.90
C TYR A 91 1.46 -22.86 4.86
N GLN A 92 1.49 -21.53 4.81
CA GLN A 92 0.88 -20.73 3.75
C GLN A 92 1.88 -19.67 3.31
N GLU A 93 2.06 -19.56 2.00
CA GLU A 93 2.90 -18.52 1.43
C GLU A 93 2.29 -17.14 1.72
N LEU A 94 3.10 -16.27 2.34
CA LEU A 94 2.68 -14.92 2.73
C LEU A 94 2.58 -14.05 1.47
N LYS A 95 1.35 -13.80 1.01
CA LYS A 95 1.11 -12.92 -0.13
C LYS A 95 0.91 -11.49 0.33
N SER A 96 1.64 -10.55 -0.27
CA SER A 96 1.44 -9.11 -0.05
C SER A 96 0.04 -8.69 -0.54
N MET A 97 -0.75 -8.09 0.35
CA MET A 97 -2.11 -7.63 0.05
C MET A 97 -2.15 -6.15 -0.37
N VAL A 98 -1.19 -5.36 0.13
CA VAL A 98 -1.12 -3.91 -0.10
C VAL A 98 0.18 -3.58 -0.80
N TYR A 99 0.13 -2.72 -1.80
CA TYR A 99 1.28 -2.25 -2.55
C TYR A 99 1.34 -0.72 -2.54
N ALA A 100 2.51 -0.18 -2.27
CA ALA A 100 2.79 1.25 -2.36
C ALA A 100 4.16 1.49 -2.99
N GLY A 101 4.32 2.61 -3.70
CA GLY A 101 5.62 3.05 -4.18
C GLY A 101 6.33 3.86 -3.10
N LEU A 102 7.57 3.48 -2.80
CA LEU A 102 8.49 4.20 -1.93
C LEU A 102 9.53 4.92 -2.80
N TYR A 103 9.59 6.24 -2.65
CA TYR A 103 10.52 7.11 -3.37
C TYR A 103 11.33 7.91 -2.37
N PRO A 104 12.64 8.09 -2.55
CA PRO A 104 13.39 9.01 -1.71
C PRO A 104 13.01 10.45 -2.06
N SER A 105 12.96 11.34 -1.05
CA SER A 105 12.76 12.78 -1.30
C SER A 105 13.88 13.37 -2.17
N ASP A 106 15.11 12.87 -1.98
CA ASP A 106 16.28 13.22 -2.78
C ASP A 106 16.74 12.03 -3.66
N GLY A 107 16.97 12.30 -4.95
CA GLY A 107 17.38 11.29 -5.92
C GLY A 107 18.76 10.67 -5.63
N GLU A 108 19.64 11.39 -4.90
CA GLU A 108 20.96 10.85 -4.50
C GLU A 108 20.83 9.69 -3.50
N SER A 109 19.76 9.65 -2.72
CA SER A 109 19.52 8.61 -1.70
C SER A 109 18.94 7.31 -2.26
N TYR A 110 18.77 7.18 -3.59
CA TYR A 110 18.24 5.96 -4.21
C TYR A 110 19.03 4.69 -3.84
N GLN A 111 20.37 4.77 -3.87
CA GLN A 111 21.21 3.63 -3.49
C GLN A 111 21.10 3.31 -2.00
N GLN A 112 21.01 4.33 -1.15
CA GLN A 112 20.83 4.12 0.29
C GLN A 112 19.47 3.47 0.59
N LEU A 113 18.41 3.91 -0.09
CA LEU A 113 17.09 3.27 0.00
C LEU A 113 17.15 1.83 -0.44
N ARG A 114 17.81 1.52 -1.57
CA ARG A 114 17.98 0.14 -2.03
C ARG A 114 18.68 -0.73 -0.97
N ASP A 115 19.80 -0.27 -0.45
CA ASP A 115 20.57 -1.00 0.56
C ASP A 115 19.77 -1.21 1.84
N ALA A 116 18.96 -0.21 2.24
CA ALA A 116 18.08 -0.29 3.40
C ALA A 116 16.95 -1.31 3.18
N LEU A 117 16.31 -1.32 2.00
CA LEU A 117 15.28 -2.29 1.63
C LEU A 117 15.83 -3.72 1.57
N GLU A 118 17.02 -3.91 1.00
CA GLU A 118 17.69 -5.21 0.96
C GLU A 118 17.98 -5.72 2.38
N LYS A 119 18.47 -4.86 3.29
CA LYS A 119 18.68 -5.22 4.70
C LYS A 119 17.39 -5.49 5.45
N LEU A 120 16.34 -4.72 5.19
CA LEU A 120 15.04 -4.91 5.83
C LEU A 120 14.41 -6.24 5.39
N GLN A 121 14.52 -6.57 4.10
CA GLN A 121 14.04 -7.84 3.55
C GLN A 121 14.77 -9.07 4.11
N LEU A 122 16.01 -8.93 4.62
CA LEU A 122 16.67 -10.03 5.32
C LEU A 122 15.99 -10.37 6.65
N ASN A 123 15.31 -9.42 7.27
CA ASN A 123 14.63 -9.62 8.55
C ASN A 123 13.13 -9.88 8.39
N ASP A 124 12.53 -9.39 7.30
CA ASP A 124 11.10 -9.50 7.05
C ASP A 124 10.81 -10.35 5.80
N ALA A 125 10.36 -11.59 6.04
CA ALA A 125 10.04 -12.54 4.97
C ALA A 125 8.77 -12.17 4.18
N ALA A 126 7.89 -11.33 4.73
CA ALA A 126 6.65 -10.93 4.07
C ALA A 126 6.81 -9.67 3.20
N PHE A 127 7.91 -8.96 3.36
CA PHE A 127 8.22 -7.74 2.62
C PHE A 127 8.80 -8.06 1.24
N SER A 128 8.12 -7.58 0.20
CA SER A 128 8.57 -7.69 -1.19
C SER A 128 8.81 -6.30 -1.78
N PHE A 129 9.80 -6.16 -2.67
CA PHE A 129 10.02 -4.91 -3.38
C PHE A 129 10.58 -5.15 -4.78
N GLN A 130 10.28 -4.24 -5.70
CA GLN A 130 10.74 -4.23 -7.08
C GLN A 130 11.11 -2.80 -7.50
N PRO A 131 12.16 -2.59 -8.30
CA PRO A 131 12.51 -1.26 -8.76
C PRO A 131 11.41 -0.69 -9.66
N GLU A 132 11.06 0.58 -9.45
CA GLU A 132 10.04 1.30 -10.19
C GLU A 132 10.56 2.69 -10.57
N SER A 133 10.14 3.20 -11.72
CA SER A 133 10.45 4.57 -12.15
C SER A 133 9.17 5.35 -12.40
N SER A 134 9.08 6.54 -11.81
CA SER A 134 7.98 7.49 -11.99
C SER A 134 8.49 8.74 -12.70
N VAL A 135 7.69 9.26 -13.63
CA VAL A 135 8.00 10.52 -14.34
C VAL A 135 8.09 11.70 -13.37
N ALA A 136 7.30 11.67 -12.29
CA ALA A 136 7.20 12.77 -11.33
C ALA A 136 8.14 12.63 -10.13
N LEU A 137 8.36 11.40 -9.66
CA LEU A 137 9.13 11.13 -8.43
C LEU A 137 10.52 10.55 -8.70
N GLY A 138 10.86 10.27 -9.96
CA GLY A 138 12.14 9.67 -10.33
C GLY A 138 12.20 8.18 -10.01
N PHE A 139 13.36 7.70 -9.58
CA PHE A 139 13.59 6.29 -9.28
C PHE A 139 13.15 5.95 -7.85
N GLY A 140 12.41 4.86 -7.71
CA GLY A 140 11.94 4.35 -6.43
C GLY A 140 11.74 2.84 -6.46
N PHE A 141 10.94 2.35 -5.53
CA PHE A 141 10.63 0.93 -5.38
C PHE A 141 9.16 0.72 -5.14
N ARG A 142 8.57 -0.21 -5.90
CA ARG A 142 7.25 -0.74 -5.62
C ARG A 142 7.36 -1.79 -4.54
N CYS A 143 6.77 -1.54 -3.39
CA CYS A 143 6.86 -2.40 -2.21
C CYS A 143 5.51 -3.05 -1.90
N GLY A 144 5.54 -4.33 -1.53
CA GLY A 144 4.40 -5.14 -1.14
C GLY A 144 4.43 -5.44 0.37
N PHE A 145 3.28 -5.26 1.01
CA PHE A 145 3.06 -5.37 2.44
C PHE A 145 1.89 -6.31 2.75
N LEU A 146 1.89 -6.93 3.93
CA LEU A 146 0.75 -7.72 4.41
C LEU A 146 -0.51 -6.88 4.67
N GLY A 147 -0.34 -5.62 5.05
CA GLY A 147 -1.43 -4.70 5.38
C GLY A 147 -0.91 -3.30 5.66
N LEU A 148 -1.81 -2.38 6.05
CA LEU A 148 -1.46 -0.98 6.34
C LEU A 148 -0.49 -0.84 7.51
N LEU A 149 -0.76 -1.52 8.64
CA LEU A 149 0.12 -1.44 9.80
C LEU A 149 1.55 -1.90 9.48
N HIS A 150 1.67 -2.94 8.64
CA HIS A 150 2.97 -3.41 8.20
C HIS A 150 3.69 -2.37 7.34
N MET A 151 2.96 -1.66 6.46
CA MET A 151 3.49 -0.55 5.69
C MET A 151 3.99 0.59 6.60
N ASP A 152 3.20 0.99 7.59
CA ASP A 152 3.57 2.07 8.52
C ASP A 152 4.82 1.73 9.35
N VAL A 153 4.90 0.49 9.84
CA VAL A 153 6.08 0.02 10.59
C VAL A 153 7.31 0.01 9.69
N VAL A 154 7.20 -0.49 8.45
CA VAL A 154 8.34 -0.50 7.52
C VAL A 154 8.78 0.93 7.18
N GLN A 155 7.85 1.84 6.94
CA GLN A 155 8.15 3.26 6.73
C GLN A 155 8.91 3.84 7.93
N GLU A 156 8.35 3.72 9.13
CA GLU A 156 8.91 4.32 10.34
C GLU A 156 10.31 3.76 10.64
N ARG A 157 10.54 2.47 10.36
CA ARG A 157 11.87 1.85 10.45
C ARG A 157 12.85 2.42 9.44
N LEU A 158 12.45 2.60 8.19
CA LEU A 158 13.33 3.21 7.17
C LEU A 158 13.69 4.66 7.53
N GLU A 159 12.74 5.44 8.02
CA GLU A 159 12.98 6.83 8.45
C GLU A 159 13.88 6.90 9.69
N ARG A 160 13.66 6.04 10.70
CA ARG A 160 14.40 6.11 11.97
C ARG A 160 15.72 5.34 11.99
N GLU A 161 15.76 4.13 11.44
CA GLU A 161 16.95 3.26 11.49
C GLU A 161 17.97 3.64 10.42
N TYR A 162 17.52 4.15 9.28
CA TYR A 162 18.37 4.44 8.11
C TYR A 162 18.44 5.93 7.75
N ASP A 163 17.78 6.82 8.50
CA ASP A 163 17.77 8.29 8.30
C ASP A 163 17.37 8.68 6.86
N LEU A 164 16.36 7.99 6.32
CA LEU A 164 15.85 8.21 4.97
C LEU A 164 14.57 9.04 5.01
N ASP A 165 14.54 10.15 4.27
CA ASP A 165 13.29 10.89 4.02
C ASP A 165 12.58 10.30 2.79
N LEU A 166 11.36 9.81 2.99
CA LEU A 166 10.63 8.99 2.03
C LEU A 166 9.28 9.61 1.66
N ILE A 167 8.94 9.48 0.38
CA ILE A 167 7.65 9.79 -0.20
C ILE A 167 6.95 8.48 -0.55
N ILE A 168 5.77 8.27 0.03
CA ILE A 168 4.95 7.07 -0.19
C ILE A 168 3.75 7.43 -1.05
N THR A 169 3.54 6.69 -2.14
CA THR A 169 2.33 6.83 -2.97
C THR A 169 1.11 6.22 -2.29
N SER A 170 -0.09 6.58 -2.73
CA SER A 170 -1.33 5.99 -2.23
C SER A 170 -1.27 4.46 -2.31
N PRO A 171 -1.65 3.74 -1.24
CA PRO A 171 -1.65 2.30 -1.24
C PRO A 171 -2.66 1.78 -2.25
N SER A 172 -2.38 0.61 -2.78
CA SER A 172 -3.18 -0.04 -3.81
C SER A 172 -3.20 -1.54 -3.60
N VAL A 173 -4.17 -2.21 -4.21
CA VAL A 173 -4.37 -3.65 -4.07
C VAL A 173 -3.96 -4.37 -5.35
N LEU A 174 -3.76 -5.67 -5.25
CA LEU A 174 -3.57 -6.53 -6.41
C LEU A 174 -4.92 -6.72 -7.13
N TYR A 175 -5.03 -6.22 -8.36
CA TYR A 175 -6.20 -6.45 -9.21
C TYR A 175 -5.94 -7.63 -10.16
N LYS A 176 -6.98 -8.38 -10.51
CA LYS A 176 -6.90 -9.40 -11.57
C LYS A 176 -7.69 -8.94 -12.78
N VAL A 177 -7.07 -8.97 -13.94
CA VAL A 177 -7.67 -8.60 -15.22
C VAL A 177 -7.74 -9.84 -16.10
N LEU A 178 -8.95 -10.20 -16.52
CA LEU A 178 -9.16 -11.16 -17.59
C LEU A 178 -9.21 -10.40 -18.91
N LYS A 179 -8.25 -10.67 -19.81
CA LYS A 179 -8.25 -10.10 -21.16
C LYS A 179 -9.25 -10.81 -22.07
N ASN A 180 -9.63 -10.15 -23.16
CA ASN A 180 -10.45 -10.75 -24.23
C ASN A 180 -9.82 -12.03 -24.81
N ASP A 181 -8.49 -12.13 -24.78
CA ASP A 181 -7.74 -13.31 -25.25
C ASP A 181 -7.76 -14.48 -24.24
N GLY A 182 -8.42 -14.33 -23.09
CA GLY A 182 -8.48 -15.32 -22.02
C GLY A 182 -7.27 -15.36 -21.08
N VAL A 183 -6.29 -14.46 -21.29
CA VAL A 183 -5.10 -14.33 -20.42
C VAL A 183 -5.48 -13.55 -19.16
N GLU A 184 -5.18 -14.14 -17.99
CA GLU A 184 -5.26 -13.46 -16.70
C GLU A 184 -3.96 -12.68 -16.42
N LEU A 185 -4.10 -11.42 -16.03
CA LEU A 185 -2.99 -10.56 -15.62
C LEU A 185 -3.23 -10.05 -14.21
N GLU A 186 -2.18 -10.08 -13.39
CA GLU A 186 -2.17 -9.46 -12.08
C GLU A 186 -1.58 -8.06 -12.18
N ILE A 187 -2.35 -7.07 -11.73
CA ILE A 187 -2.02 -5.66 -11.89
C ILE A 187 -1.83 -5.05 -10.50
N GLN A 188 -0.59 -4.65 -10.25
CA GLN A 188 -0.22 -3.93 -9.03
C GLN A 188 -0.23 -2.43 -9.27
N ASN A 189 0.27 -1.95 -10.42
CA ASN A 189 0.34 -0.53 -10.74
C ASN A 189 -0.83 -0.12 -11.68
N PRO A 190 -1.60 0.93 -11.32
CA PRO A 190 -2.63 1.50 -12.20
C PRO A 190 -2.17 1.82 -13.63
N SER A 191 -0.91 2.20 -13.84
CA SER A 191 -0.37 2.50 -15.16
C SER A 191 -0.16 1.26 -16.05
N GLN A 192 -0.08 0.07 -15.48
CA GLN A 192 0.01 -1.21 -16.22
C GLN A 192 -1.37 -1.72 -16.67
N LEU A 193 -2.46 -1.05 -16.28
CA LEU A 193 -3.81 -1.44 -16.65
C LEU A 193 -4.01 -1.31 -18.17
N PRO A 194 -4.36 -2.41 -18.87
CA PRO A 194 -4.49 -2.41 -20.32
C PRO A 194 -5.67 -1.53 -20.77
N SER A 195 -5.71 -1.22 -22.06
CA SER A 195 -6.79 -0.41 -22.61
C SER A 195 -8.15 -1.08 -22.37
N GLN A 196 -9.21 -0.30 -22.14
CA GLN A 196 -10.55 -0.86 -21.86
C GLN A 196 -11.05 -1.82 -22.95
N GLY A 197 -10.61 -1.65 -24.19
CA GLY A 197 -10.99 -2.52 -25.31
C GLY A 197 -10.42 -3.93 -25.20
N GLU A 198 -9.37 -4.14 -24.41
CA GLU A 198 -8.73 -5.45 -24.19
C GLU A 198 -9.25 -6.17 -22.94
N ILE A 199 -9.98 -5.47 -22.07
CA ILE A 199 -10.43 -5.98 -20.77
C ILE A 199 -11.80 -6.64 -20.95
N MET A 200 -11.89 -7.92 -20.60
CA MET A 200 -13.15 -8.64 -20.49
C MET A 200 -13.75 -8.43 -19.10
N GLU A 201 -12.99 -8.75 -18.05
CA GLU A 201 -13.41 -8.63 -16.67
C GLU A 201 -12.29 -8.07 -15.80
N LEU A 202 -12.66 -7.23 -14.84
CA LEU A 202 -11.75 -6.71 -13.83
C LEU A 202 -12.24 -7.12 -12.45
N MET A 203 -11.37 -7.79 -11.72
CA MET A 203 -11.66 -8.35 -10.41
C MET A 203 -10.84 -7.67 -9.34
N GLU A 204 -11.47 -7.40 -8.22
CA GLU A 204 -10.83 -6.88 -7.01
C GLU A 204 -10.90 -7.90 -5.87
N PRO A 205 -9.95 -7.87 -4.93
CA PRO A 205 -9.99 -8.74 -3.75
C PRO A 205 -11.03 -8.25 -2.76
N TRP A 206 -11.86 -9.15 -2.28
CA TRP A 206 -12.84 -8.90 -1.21
C TRP A 206 -12.37 -9.51 0.10
N LEU A 207 -12.70 -8.82 1.20
CA LEU A 207 -12.45 -9.25 2.56
C LEU A 207 -13.76 -9.56 3.26
N GLU A 208 -13.73 -10.56 4.14
CA GLU A 208 -14.69 -10.69 5.21
C GLU A 208 -14.18 -9.87 6.39
N VAL A 209 -14.90 -8.80 6.71
CA VAL A 209 -14.58 -7.86 7.77
C VAL A 209 -15.50 -8.09 8.95
N THR A 210 -14.91 -8.36 10.11
CA THR A 210 -15.63 -8.54 11.37
C THR A 210 -15.40 -7.32 12.26
N VAL A 211 -16.47 -6.65 12.66
CA VAL A 211 -16.43 -5.52 13.58
C VAL A 211 -17.13 -5.88 14.87
N VAL A 212 -16.41 -5.80 15.99
CA VAL A 212 -16.99 -5.94 17.33
C VAL A 212 -17.17 -4.56 17.92
N THR A 213 -18.39 -4.22 18.31
CA THR A 213 -18.74 -2.88 18.79
C THR A 213 -19.88 -2.92 19.82
N PRO A 214 -19.95 -1.97 20.77
CA PRO A 214 -21.16 -1.76 21.56
C PRO A 214 -22.38 -1.46 20.67
N THR A 215 -23.57 -1.91 21.10
CA THR A 215 -24.82 -1.80 20.33
C THR A 215 -25.19 -0.37 19.91
N GLN A 216 -24.82 0.62 20.73
CA GLN A 216 -25.09 2.04 20.44
C GLN A 216 -24.42 2.58 19.17
N TYR A 217 -23.30 1.96 18.70
CA TYR A 217 -22.55 2.44 17.53
C TYR A 217 -22.84 1.65 16.25
N ILE A 218 -23.73 0.64 16.30
CA ILE A 218 -24.03 -0.21 15.14
C ILE A 218 -24.49 0.63 13.93
N GLY A 219 -25.40 1.59 14.14
CA GLY A 219 -25.93 2.42 13.05
C GLY A 219 -24.85 3.23 12.32
N ALA A 220 -23.94 3.85 13.07
CA ALA A 220 -22.85 4.65 12.52
C ALA A 220 -21.84 3.81 11.73
N ILE A 221 -21.56 2.59 12.20
CA ILE A 221 -20.65 1.64 11.54
C ILE A 221 -21.31 1.05 10.28
N MET A 222 -22.58 0.68 10.35
CA MET A 222 -23.34 0.17 9.20
C MET A 222 -23.39 1.21 8.07
N GLU A 223 -23.68 2.48 8.39
CA GLU A 223 -23.70 3.56 7.40
C GLU A 223 -22.31 3.74 6.76
N LEU A 224 -21.24 3.72 7.57
CA LEU A 224 -19.87 3.82 7.08
C LEU A 224 -19.53 2.70 6.10
N ILE A 225 -19.77 1.45 6.48
CA ILE A 225 -19.41 0.28 5.65
C ILE A 225 -20.28 0.22 4.38
N THR A 226 -21.57 0.54 4.49
CA THR A 226 -22.47 0.62 3.32
C THR A 226 -22.01 1.68 2.33
N SER A 227 -21.57 2.85 2.82
CA SER A 227 -21.02 3.91 1.95
C SER A 227 -19.78 3.44 1.16
N ARG A 228 -19.06 2.46 1.69
CA ARG A 228 -17.83 1.85 1.17
C ARG A 228 -18.09 0.56 0.36
N ARG A 229 -19.32 0.37 -0.15
CA ARG A 229 -19.75 -0.82 -0.91
C ARG A 229 -19.73 -2.12 -0.09
N GLY A 230 -19.76 -2.02 1.23
CA GLY A 230 -19.80 -3.19 2.10
C GLY A 230 -21.19 -3.83 2.15
N GLU A 231 -21.22 -5.15 2.04
CA GLU A 231 -22.44 -5.96 2.12
C GLU A 231 -22.54 -6.58 3.52
N LEU A 232 -23.65 -6.35 4.22
CA LEU A 232 -23.89 -6.98 5.52
C LEU A 232 -24.13 -8.48 5.34
N ARG A 233 -23.34 -9.31 6.04
CA ARG A 233 -23.52 -10.76 6.09
C ARG A 233 -24.34 -11.18 7.30
N ASN A 234 -23.91 -10.78 8.50
CA ASN A 234 -24.53 -11.22 9.75
C ASN A 234 -24.36 -10.19 10.87
N ILE A 235 -25.29 -10.18 11.82
CA ILE A 235 -25.23 -9.43 13.07
C ILE A 235 -25.50 -10.41 14.20
N GLU A 236 -24.52 -10.60 15.08
CA GLU A 236 -24.64 -11.44 16.27
C GLU A 236 -24.51 -10.59 17.52
N TYR A 237 -25.47 -10.71 18.43
CA TYR A 237 -25.42 -10.02 19.71
C TYR A 237 -24.70 -10.90 20.73
N ILE A 238 -23.57 -10.42 21.23
CA ILE A 238 -22.80 -11.07 22.29
C ILE A 238 -23.39 -10.59 23.62
N GLN A 239 -24.13 -11.47 24.28
CA GLN A 239 -24.58 -11.26 25.65
C GLN A 239 -23.46 -11.67 26.62
N SER A 240 -23.08 -10.79 27.54
CA SER A 240 -22.22 -11.16 28.67
C SER A 240 -23.02 -12.04 29.63
N ILE A 241 -22.50 -13.24 29.92
CA ILE A 241 -23.13 -14.21 30.83
C ILE A 241 -22.85 -13.85 32.32
N SER A 242 -22.25 -12.70 32.60
CA SER A 242 -21.79 -12.33 33.94
C SER A 242 -21.90 -10.84 34.25
N SER A 243 -23.04 -10.38 34.78
CA SER A 243 -23.07 -9.61 36.03
C SER A 243 -24.49 -9.14 36.41
N THR A 244 -24.76 -9.17 37.70
CA THR A 244 -26.01 -8.85 38.42
C THR A 244 -26.27 -7.34 38.55
N THR A 245 -25.85 -6.53 37.57
CA THR A 245 -25.93 -5.06 37.60
C THR A 245 -26.42 -4.54 36.25
N ASP A 246 -27.45 -3.69 36.26
CA ASP A 246 -28.25 -3.19 35.13
C ASP A 246 -27.51 -2.40 34.01
N ASP A 247 -26.17 -2.52 33.88
CA ASP A 247 -25.33 -1.69 33.00
C ASP A 247 -24.48 -2.49 32.00
N ASP A 248 -24.83 -3.75 31.73
CA ASP A 248 -24.11 -4.56 30.75
C ASP A 248 -24.42 -4.09 29.31
N LYS A 249 -23.54 -3.22 28.80
CA LYS A 249 -23.53 -2.76 27.41
C LYS A 249 -23.35 -3.96 26.48
N SER A 250 -24.46 -4.46 25.95
CA SER A 250 -24.47 -5.50 24.92
C SER A 250 -23.50 -5.14 23.80
N ARG A 251 -22.65 -6.12 23.44
CA ARG A 251 -21.75 -6.01 22.28
C ARG A 251 -22.42 -6.70 21.10
N ALA A 252 -22.12 -6.23 19.91
CA ALA A 252 -22.51 -6.87 18.68
C ALA A 252 -21.26 -7.18 17.86
N LEU A 253 -21.27 -8.34 17.23
CA LEU A 253 -20.34 -8.78 16.21
C LEU A 253 -21.04 -8.61 14.87
N LEU A 254 -20.50 -7.73 14.04
CA LEU A 254 -21.01 -7.42 12.71
C LEU A 254 -20.06 -8.02 11.68
N SER A 255 -20.58 -8.84 10.77
CA SER A 255 -19.79 -9.43 9.69
C SER A 255 -20.20 -8.82 8.35
N PHE A 256 -19.24 -8.36 7.57
CA PHE A 256 -19.43 -7.71 6.28
C PHE A 256 -18.52 -8.30 5.22
N TYR A 257 -18.94 -8.24 3.96
CA TYR A 257 -18.05 -8.36 2.83
C TYR A 257 -17.70 -6.98 2.30
N VAL A 258 -16.41 -6.64 2.24
CA VAL A 258 -15.95 -5.31 1.81
C VAL A 258 -14.78 -5.45 0.83
N PRO A 259 -14.74 -4.68 -0.27
CA PRO A 259 -13.57 -4.63 -1.15
C PRO A 259 -12.33 -4.14 -0.39
N LEU A 260 -11.19 -4.82 -0.54
CA LEU A 260 -9.94 -4.44 0.13
C LEU A 260 -9.52 -3.01 -0.22
N SER A 261 -9.75 -2.55 -1.46
CA SER A 261 -9.40 -1.19 -1.90
C SER A 261 -10.09 -0.09 -1.08
N GLU A 262 -11.23 -0.39 -0.47
CA GLU A 262 -11.98 0.55 0.37
C GLU A 262 -11.59 0.45 1.85
N VAL A 263 -11.04 -0.69 2.26
CA VAL A 263 -10.53 -0.93 3.62
C VAL A 263 -9.19 -0.20 3.82
N ILE A 264 -8.31 -0.21 2.82
CA ILE A 264 -6.94 0.31 2.90
C ILE A 264 -6.81 1.85 2.94
N LEU A 265 -7.89 2.59 2.74
CA LEU A 265 -7.82 4.05 2.72
C LEU A 265 -7.90 4.62 4.14
N ASP A 266 -9.09 4.55 4.72
CA ASP A 266 -9.40 5.20 6.01
C ASP A 266 -10.56 4.46 6.68
N LEU A 267 -10.62 3.14 6.59
CA LEU A 267 -11.72 2.40 7.23
C LEU A 267 -11.46 2.25 8.73
N HIS A 268 -10.22 1.93 9.11
CA HIS A 268 -9.84 1.71 10.50
C HIS A 268 -10.05 2.98 11.35
N ASP A 269 -9.56 4.13 10.89
CA ASP A 269 -9.61 5.36 11.69
C ASP A 269 -11.00 5.96 11.73
N GLN A 270 -11.79 5.87 10.64
CA GLN A 270 -13.21 6.21 10.67
C GLN A 270 -14.02 5.33 11.62
N ILE A 271 -13.75 4.03 11.68
CA ILE A 271 -14.43 3.12 12.63
C ILE A 271 -14.07 3.50 14.06
N LYS A 272 -12.79 3.75 14.34
CA LYS A 272 -12.34 4.20 15.67
C LYS A 272 -12.97 5.54 16.04
N SER A 273 -12.98 6.51 15.15
CA SER A 273 -13.58 7.83 15.38
C SER A 273 -15.09 7.74 15.65
N LYS A 274 -15.85 7.04 14.80
CA LYS A 274 -17.31 6.89 14.95
C LYS A 274 -17.73 6.07 16.16
N SER A 275 -16.85 5.19 16.64
CA SER A 275 -17.09 4.36 17.82
C SER A 275 -16.43 4.88 19.10
N GLN A 276 -15.79 6.06 19.08
CA GLN A 276 -15.01 6.59 20.21
C GLN A 276 -13.91 5.62 20.70
N GLY A 277 -13.36 4.83 19.78
CA GLY A 277 -12.32 3.84 20.02
C GLY A 277 -12.80 2.47 20.48
N TYR A 278 -14.10 2.30 20.77
CA TYR A 278 -14.65 1.05 21.31
C TYR A 278 -14.76 -0.09 20.29
N ALA A 279 -14.84 0.21 18.99
CA ALA A 279 -14.93 -0.83 17.98
C ALA A 279 -13.56 -1.45 17.68
N SER A 280 -13.51 -2.76 17.50
CA SER A 280 -12.36 -3.48 16.95
C SER A 280 -12.71 -4.05 15.58
N LEU A 281 -11.72 -4.06 14.68
CA LEU A 281 -11.82 -4.55 13.32
C LEU A 281 -10.88 -5.74 13.17
N ASP A 282 -11.40 -6.83 12.61
CA ASP A 282 -10.62 -7.96 12.10
C ASP A 282 -11.03 -8.24 10.65
N TYR A 283 -10.14 -8.79 9.84
CA TYR A 283 -10.47 -9.12 8.46
C TYR A 283 -9.74 -10.36 7.95
N ASN A 284 -10.44 -11.14 7.14
CA ASN A 284 -9.90 -12.31 6.47
C ASN A 284 -10.08 -12.19 4.96
N GLN A 285 -9.07 -12.61 4.20
CA GLN A 285 -9.15 -12.59 2.75
C GLN A 285 -10.15 -13.63 2.25
N THR A 286 -10.99 -13.23 1.30
CA THR A 286 -11.97 -14.11 0.67
C THR A 286 -11.65 -14.28 -0.81
N GLN A 287 -12.64 -14.14 -1.68
CA GLN A 287 -12.51 -14.38 -3.11
C GLN A 287 -12.32 -13.06 -3.87
N TYR A 288 -11.78 -13.17 -5.08
CA TYR A 288 -11.83 -12.08 -6.05
C TYR A 288 -13.24 -12.00 -6.62
N ARG A 289 -13.78 -10.79 -6.74
CA ARG A 289 -15.08 -10.56 -7.38
C ARG A 289 -14.95 -9.54 -8.49
N THR A 290 -15.72 -9.74 -9.55
CA THR A 290 -15.84 -8.80 -10.67
C THR A 290 -16.44 -7.48 -10.21
N ALA A 291 -15.81 -6.36 -10.55
CA ALA A 291 -16.26 -5.03 -10.15
C ALA A 291 -16.18 -4.03 -11.31
N SER A 292 -17.04 -3.01 -11.28
CA SER A 292 -17.08 -1.93 -12.28
C SER A 292 -16.01 -0.87 -11.96
N LEU A 293 -14.76 -1.25 -12.22
CA LEU A 293 -13.58 -0.44 -11.95
C LEU A 293 -13.11 0.32 -13.19
N SER A 294 -12.52 1.48 -12.94
CA SER A 294 -12.00 2.34 -13.98
C SER A 294 -10.72 3.02 -13.52
N LYS A 295 -9.76 3.18 -14.45
CA LYS A 295 -8.54 3.93 -14.18
C LYS A 295 -8.85 5.43 -14.15
N LEU A 296 -8.61 6.05 -13.00
CA LEU A 296 -8.64 7.49 -12.81
C LEU A 296 -7.24 8.04 -13.10
N GLU A 297 -7.12 8.80 -14.18
CA GLU A 297 -5.87 9.44 -14.58
C GLU A 297 -5.93 10.92 -14.26
N ILE A 298 -4.88 11.44 -13.63
CA ILE A 298 -4.73 12.86 -13.36
C ILE A 298 -3.78 13.45 -14.41
N LEU A 299 -4.25 14.47 -15.12
CA LEU A 299 -3.47 15.19 -16.12
C LEU A 299 -3.17 16.61 -15.63
N VAL A 300 -1.89 16.97 -15.65
CA VAL A 300 -1.42 18.33 -15.40
C VAL A 300 -0.90 18.89 -16.72
N ASN A 301 -1.50 19.97 -17.20
CA ASN A 301 -1.16 20.55 -18.50
C ASN A 301 -1.20 19.54 -19.66
N TYR A 302 -2.20 18.62 -19.64
CA TYR A 302 -2.39 17.54 -20.61
C TYR A 302 -1.38 16.39 -20.56
N GLU A 303 -0.43 16.44 -19.63
CA GLU A 303 0.51 15.34 -19.38
C GLU A 303 -0.02 14.48 -18.23
N PRO A 304 -0.17 13.15 -18.42
CA PRO A 304 -0.61 12.26 -17.36
C PRO A 304 0.48 12.15 -16.28
N VAL A 305 0.03 12.13 -15.03
CA VAL A 305 0.90 11.98 -13.87
C VAL A 305 0.63 10.61 -13.25
N ASP A 306 1.50 9.64 -13.56
CA ASP A 306 1.32 8.24 -13.16
C ASP A 306 1.22 8.05 -11.64
N ALA A 307 2.02 8.78 -10.88
CA ALA A 307 2.05 8.69 -9.41
C ALA A 307 0.73 9.05 -8.71
N LEU A 308 -0.16 9.79 -9.39
CA LEU A 308 -1.48 10.18 -8.88
C LEU A 308 -2.62 9.39 -9.53
N SER A 309 -2.29 8.47 -10.44
CA SER A 309 -3.30 7.63 -11.09
C SER A 309 -3.72 6.51 -10.15
N SER A 310 -5.02 6.23 -10.09
CA SER A 310 -5.57 5.21 -9.19
C SER A 310 -6.68 4.41 -9.88
N ILE A 311 -6.92 3.18 -9.40
CA ILE A 311 -8.03 2.34 -9.86
C ILE A 311 -9.19 2.55 -8.88
N VAL A 312 -10.31 3.00 -9.40
CA VAL A 312 -11.46 3.42 -8.58
C VAL A 312 -12.75 2.84 -9.13
N HIS A 313 -13.72 2.64 -8.26
CA HIS A 313 -15.07 2.28 -8.69
C HIS A 313 -15.71 3.42 -9.48
N ARG A 314 -16.43 3.08 -10.56
CA ARG A 314 -17.01 4.05 -11.50
C ARG A 314 -17.86 5.13 -10.82
N ASP A 315 -18.62 4.75 -9.80
CA ASP A 315 -19.50 5.67 -9.06
C ASP A 315 -18.73 6.70 -8.23
N ARG A 316 -17.55 6.32 -7.72
CA ARG A 316 -16.70 7.18 -6.89
C ARG A 316 -15.69 7.99 -7.70
N ALA A 317 -15.41 7.59 -8.93
CA ALA A 317 -14.42 8.24 -9.80
C ALA A 317 -14.61 9.76 -9.92
N THR A 318 -15.86 10.21 -10.06
CA THR A 318 -16.17 11.65 -10.19
C THR A 318 -15.85 12.42 -8.91
N TYR A 319 -16.20 11.86 -7.76
CA TYR A 319 -15.97 12.50 -6.46
C TYR A 319 -14.48 12.58 -6.15
N GLN A 320 -13.76 11.45 -6.25
CA GLN A 320 -12.33 11.38 -5.97
C GLN A 320 -11.52 12.22 -6.95
N GLY A 321 -11.82 12.14 -8.26
CA GLY A 321 -11.17 12.97 -9.27
C GLY A 321 -11.36 14.47 -9.01
N ARG A 322 -12.55 14.89 -8.55
CA ARG A 322 -12.79 16.30 -8.19
C ARG A 322 -12.00 16.72 -6.96
N ASN A 323 -11.87 15.85 -5.95
CA ASN A 323 -11.14 16.15 -4.73
C ASN A 323 -9.64 16.38 -5.03
N VAL A 324 -9.01 15.44 -5.74
CA VAL A 324 -7.59 15.50 -6.13
C VAL A 324 -7.32 16.73 -7.00
N VAL A 325 -8.16 16.99 -8.00
CA VAL A 325 -8.00 18.16 -8.90
C VAL A 325 -8.13 19.48 -8.13
N LYS A 326 -9.02 19.56 -7.14
CA LYS A 326 -9.18 20.76 -6.30
C LYS A 326 -7.93 21.00 -5.45
N GLN A 327 -7.43 19.97 -4.78
CA GLN A 327 -6.22 20.06 -3.95
C GLN A 327 -4.99 20.46 -4.78
N LEU A 328 -4.79 19.83 -5.95
CA LEU A 328 -3.71 20.20 -6.88
C LEU A 328 -3.76 21.67 -7.30
N THR A 329 -4.97 22.22 -7.48
CA THR A 329 -5.13 23.62 -7.89
C THR A 329 -4.67 24.61 -6.81
N GLU A 330 -4.79 24.21 -5.54
CA GLU A 330 -4.37 25.01 -4.39
C GLU A 330 -2.85 24.93 -4.16
N LEU A 331 -2.25 23.78 -4.44
CA LEU A 331 -0.83 23.50 -4.20
C LEU A 331 0.09 23.92 -5.35
N ILE A 332 -0.38 23.85 -6.60
CA ILE A 332 0.45 24.19 -7.77
C ILE A 332 0.65 25.72 -7.85
N PRO A 333 1.91 26.20 -7.87
CA PRO A 333 2.18 27.63 -7.94
C PRO A 333 1.71 28.22 -9.27
N ARG A 334 1.21 29.45 -9.19
CA ARG A 334 0.68 30.15 -10.37
C ARG A 334 1.81 30.50 -11.33
N GLN A 335 1.70 30.07 -12.58
CA GLN A 335 2.64 30.44 -13.65
C GLN A 335 2.13 31.59 -14.53
N LEU A 336 2.94 32.05 -15.49
CA LEU A 336 2.59 33.15 -16.41
C LEU A 336 1.47 32.77 -17.41
N PHE A 337 1.23 31.48 -17.60
CA PHE A 337 0.16 30.91 -18.42
C PHE A 337 -0.81 30.08 -17.54
N PRO A 338 -2.06 29.86 -18.00
CA PRO A 338 -3.02 29.07 -17.23
C PRO A 338 -2.69 27.58 -17.34
N ILE A 339 -2.69 26.89 -16.21
CA ILE A 339 -2.39 25.44 -16.13
C ILE A 339 -3.72 24.71 -15.92
N PRO A 340 -4.21 23.95 -16.91
CA PRO A 340 -5.37 23.10 -16.71
C PRO A 340 -4.97 21.84 -15.94
N ILE A 341 -5.74 21.51 -14.91
CA ILE A 341 -5.61 20.25 -14.17
C ILE A 341 -6.90 19.48 -14.42
N GLN A 342 -6.78 18.21 -14.82
CA GLN A 342 -7.90 17.39 -15.26
C GLN A 342 -7.85 16.02 -14.60
N ALA A 343 -9.00 15.50 -14.23
CA ALA A 343 -9.17 14.09 -13.96
C ALA A 343 -9.90 13.46 -15.14
N SER A 344 -9.36 12.37 -15.66
CA SER A 344 -9.86 11.65 -16.82
C SER A 344 -10.15 10.21 -16.45
N VAL A 345 -11.21 9.66 -17.02
CA VAL A 345 -11.53 8.24 -16.97
C VAL A 345 -11.73 7.78 -18.41
N ASN A 346 -10.89 6.86 -18.87
CA ASN A 346 -10.91 6.31 -20.23
C ASN A 346 -10.85 7.40 -21.32
N GLY A 347 -9.99 8.40 -21.12
CA GLY A 347 -9.84 9.54 -22.04
C GLY A 347 -10.94 10.60 -21.95
N ARG A 348 -12.00 10.38 -21.16
CA ARG A 348 -13.04 11.39 -20.91
C ARG A 348 -12.73 12.17 -19.64
N VAL A 349 -12.59 13.49 -19.77
CA VAL A 349 -12.42 14.40 -18.64
C VAL A 349 -13.71 14.45 -17.80
N ILE A 350 -13.62 14.01 -16.55
CA ILE A 350 -14.72 14.00 -15.56
C ILE A 350 -14.71 15.22 -14.65
N ALA A 351 -13.52 15.74 -14.32
CA ALA A 351 -13.35 16.94 -13.51
C ALA A 351 -12.22 17.79 -14.10
N ARG A 352 -12.36 19.10 -14.02
CA ARG A 352 -11.38 20.06 -14.53
C ARG A 352 -11.35 21.31 -13.68
N GLU A 353 -10.17 21.68 -13.24
CA GLU A 353 -9.88 22.98 -12.65
C GLU A 353 -8.75 23.66 -13.43
N THR A 354 -8.52 24.96 -13.18
CA THR A 354 -7.45 25.69 -13.86
C THR A 354 -6.78 26.67 -12.92
N VAL A 355 -5.48 26.47 -12.73
CA VAL A 355 -4.64 27.42 -11.99
C VAL A 355 -4.56 28.71 -12.79
N ARG A 356 -5.01 29.80 -12.18
CA ARG A 356 -5.08 31.10 -12.85
C ARG A 356 -3.69 31.63 -13.13
N ALA A 357 -3.45 32.03 -14.37
CA ALA A 357 -2.19 32.65 -14.75
C ALA A 357 -1.90 33.95 -13.96
N LEU A 358 -0.64 34.17 -13.60
CA LEU A 358 -0.12 35.47 -13.18
C LEU A 358 -0.27 36.48 -14.33
N ARG A 359 -0.66 37.71 -14.01
CA ARG A 359 -0.86 38.76 -15.01
C ARG A 359 -0.22 40.05 -14.53
N LYS A 360 0.80 40.50 -15.27
CA LYS A 360 1.31 41.86 -15.15
C LYS A 360 0.23 42.84 -15.63
N ASN A 361 -0.02 43.89 -14.85
CA ASN A 361 -0.91 44.98 -15.27
C ASN A 361 -0.21 45.84 -16.35
N VAL A 362 -0.37 45.45 -17.61
CA VAL A 362 0.24 46.16 -18.76
C VAL A 362 -0.37 47.54 -19.01
N LEU A 363 -1.52 47.84 -18.41
CA LEU A 363 -2.24 49.11 -18.60
C LEU A 363 -1.89 50.17 -17.55
N ALA A 364 -1.06 49.84 -16.55
CA ALA A 364 -0.77 50.74 -15.43
C ALA A 364 -0.18 52.11 -15.84
N LYS A 365 0.54 52.17 -16.97
CA LYS A 365 1.15 53.42 -17.51
C LYS A 365 0.31 54.06 -18.63
N CYS A 366 -0.91 53.57 -18.88
CA CYS A 366 -1.81 54.08 -19.93
C CYS A 366 -2.82 55.07 -19.34
N TYR A 367 -2.40 56.32 -19.15
CA TYR A 367 -3.23 57.40 -18.57
C TYR A 367 -4.23 58.03 -19.57
N GLY A 368 -4.13 57.71 -20.87
CA GLY A 368 -4.98 58.28 -21.93
C GLY A 368 -6.19 57.43 -22.32
N GLY A 369 -7.11 58.03 -23.06
CA GLY A 369 -8.31 57.41 -23.63
C GLY A 369 -8.06 56.56 -24.89
N ASP A 370 -6.82 56.51 -25.40
CA ASP A 370 -6.49 55.77 -26.63
C ASP A 370 -6.62 54.25 -26.45
N ILE A 371 -7.72 53.71 -26.97
CA ILE A 371 -8.07 52.28 -26.95
C ILE A 371 -7.07 51.46 -27.76
N THR A 372 -6.47 52.02 -28.82
CA THR A 372 -5.58 51.29 -29.73
C THR A 372 -4.29 50.87 -29.02
N ARG A 373 -3.69 51.78 -28.23
CA ARG A 373 -2.51 51.48 -27.40
C ARG A 373 -2.79 50.41 -26.34
N LYS A 374 -3.95 50.47 -25.69
CA LYS A 374 -4.38 49.44 -24.71
C LYS A 374 -4.54 48.08 -25.38
N ARG A 375 -5.20 48.00 -26.54
CA ARG A 375 -5.38 46.75 -27.32
C ARG A 375 -4.04 46.16 -27.75
N LYS A 376 -3.10 46.97 -28.25
CA LYS A 376 -1.77 46.50 -28.68
C LYS A 376 -0.98 45.84 -27.54
N LEU A 377 -1.03 46.41 -26.34
CA LEU A 377 -0.36 45.84 -25.16
C LEU A 377 -1.02 44.53 -24.70
N LEU A 378 -2.36 44.45 -24.77
CA LEU A 378 -3.11 43.24 -24.45
C LEU A 378 -2.84 42.11 -25.45
N GLN A 379 -2.78 42.42 -26.75
CA GLN A 379 -2.44 41.44 -27.80
C GLN A 379 -1.03 40.88 -27.59
N LYS A 380 -0.03 41.75 -27.36
CA LYS A 380 1.34 41.30 -27.05
C LYS A 380 1.40 40.39 -25.81
N GLN A 381 0.65 40.73 -24.76
CA GLN A 381 0.56 39.89 -23.55
C GLN A 381 -0.10 38.53 -23.86
N ALA A 382 -1.16 38.52 -24.67
CA ALA A 382 -1.87 37.30 -25.04
C ALA A 382 -1.01 36.37 -25.91
N GLU A 383 -0.32 36.91 -26.90
CA GLU A 383 0.61 36.16 -27.76
C GLU A 383 1.79 35.59 -26.96
N GLY A 384 2.39 36.39 -26.08
CA GLY A 384 3.44 35.93 -25.17
C GLY A 384 2.97 34.75 -24.31
N LYS A 385 1.77 34.83 -23.74
CA LYS A 385 1.18 33.72 -22.96
C LYS A 385 0.88 32.48 -23.79
N LYS A 386 0.38 32.64 -25.04
CA LYS A 386 0.16 31.51 -25.96
C LYS A 386 1.47 30.80 -26.29
N ARG A 387 2.55 31.56 -26.55
CA ARG A 387 3.88 31.00 -26.81
C ARG A 387 4.43 30.26 -25.59
N MET A 388 4.31 30.85 -24.40
CA MET A 388 4.71 30.19 -23.15
C MET A 388 3.91 28.93 -22.88
N LYS A 389 2.61 28.90 -23.19
CA LYS A 389 1.79 27.69 -23.02
C LYS A 389 2.23 26.52 -23.91
N MET A 390 2.66 26.80 -25.15
CA MET A 390 3.06 25.75 -26.09
C MET A 390 4.42 25.11 -25.77
N ILE A 391 5.29 25.84 -25.07
CA ILE A 391 6.67 25.41 -24.76
C ILE A 391 6.82 25.05 -23.26
N GLY A 392 5.92 25.56 -22.42
CA GLY A 392 5.99 25.41 -20.96
C GLY A 392 5.63 24.01 -20.52
N HIS A 393 6.65 23.25 -20.11
CA HIS A 393 6.48 22.10 -19.26
C HIS A 393 6.21 22.59 -17.82
N VAL A 394 5.26 21.95 -17.15
CA VAL A 394 4.87 22.31 -15.78
C VAL A 394 5.39 21.21 -14.88
N GLU A 395 6.49 21.50 -14.19
CA GLU A 395 6.94 20.65 -13.10
C GLU A 395 6.00 20.85 -11.91
N VAL A 396 5.45 19.74 -11.43
CA VAL A 396 4.64 19.72 -10.21
C VAL A 396 5.60 19.65 -9.03
N PRO A 397 5.54 20.58 -8.06
CA PRO A 397 6.43 20.55 -6.91
C PRO A 397 6.26 19.24 -6.11
N GLN A 398 7.36 18.67 -5.62
CA GLN A 398 7.31 17.48 -4.75
C GLN A 398 6.43 17.72 -3.52
N GLU A 399 6.49 18.91 -2.91
CA GLU A 399 5.64 19.29 -1.78
C GLU A 399 4.13 19.15 -2.09
N ALA A 400 3.73 19.45 -3.32
CA ALA A 400 2.34 19.32 -3.74
C ALA A 400 1.91 17.85 -3.83
N PHE A 401 2.81 16.94 -4.24
CA PHE A 401 2.54 15.51 -4.22
C PHE A 401 2.40 14.98 -2.80
N ILE A 402 3.35 15.34 -1.92
CA ILE A 402 3.36 14.90 -0.52
C ILE A 402 2.08 15.36 0.19
N ALA A 403 1.64 16.60 -0.04
CA ALA A 403 0.44 17.14 0.58
C ALA A 403 -0.86 16.46 0.12
N ILE A 404 -0.91 15.92 -1.10
CA ILE A 404 -2.09 15.17 -1.58
C ILE A 404 -2.08 13.76 -1.00
N LEU A 405 -0.94 13.10 -1.04
CA LEU A 405 -0.76 11.74 -0.55
C LEU A 405 -0.98 11.65 0.97
N LYS A 406 -0.59 12.69 1.74
CA LYS A 406 -0.80 12.76 3.20
C LYS A 406 -2.23 13.11 3.65
N ASN A 407 -3.09 13.61 2.76
CA ASN A 407 -4.48 13.97 3.10
C ASN A 407 -5.50 12.91 2.66
N ASP A 408 -5.07 11.89 1.91
CA ASP A 408 -5.86 10.70 1.59
C ASP A 408 -5.73 9.60 2.67
N ASN A 409 -4.71 9.71 3.53
CA ASN A 409 -4.60 9.05 4.85
C ASN A 409 -5.11 10.02 5.93
#